data_AF-A0AA97E0P0-F1
#
_entry.id   AF-A0AA97E0P0-F1
#
_cell.length_a   1.000
_cell.length_b   1.000
_cell.length_c   1.000
_cell.angle_alpha   90.00
_cell.angle_beta   90.00
_cell.angle_gamma   90.00
#
_symmetry.space_group_name_H-M   'P 1'
#
loop_
_entity.id
_entity.type
_entity.pdbx_description
1 polymer ?
#
loop_
_entity_poly.entity_id
_entity_poly.type
_entity_poly.pdbx_seq_one_letter_code
_entity_poly.pdbx_strand_id
1 'polypeptide(L)'
;MLKTKEDILNLPIKAEGDQVVLLGDIATGELTFEDPSSYARVEGKRSITLAVSKRVGENIIETIEAVKAVIASESEQWPENLEYNLTGDKSTDIETSLNDLFNNVLAATLLVMIVIVWDFSVFAVLYWSVWRFQVLFYQVFCCWTCKATPSIWLSCLP
;
A
#
# COMPACT_ATOMS: atom_id res chain seq x y z
N MET A 1 44.51 5.25 -19.75
CA MET A 1 45.29 6.51 -19.71
C MET A 1 45.35 7.04 -21.12
N LEU A 2 44.37 7.86 -21.51
CA LEU A 2 44.32 8.85 -22.60
C LEU A 2 43.04 9.61 -22.27
N LYS A 3 43.15 10.76 -21.60
CA LYS A 3 41.97 11.45 -21.02
C LYS A 3 41.59 12.72 -21.77
N THR A 4 42.52 13.25 -22.55
CA THR A 4 42.43 14.59 -23.10
C THR A 4 42.64 14.53 -24.61
N LYS A 5 42.06 15.49 -25.34
CA LYS A 5 42.15 15.59 -26.79
C LYS A 5 43.60 15.63 -27.29
N GLU A 6 44.50 16.31 -26.58
CA GLU A 6 45.91 16.40 -26.97
C GLU A 6 46.63 15.04 -26.94
N ASP A 7 46.25 14.13 -26.04
CA ASP A 7 46.85 12.80 -25.93
C ASP A 7 46.57 11.94 -27.17
N ILE A 8 45.42 12.14 -27.82
CA ILE A 8 45.03 11.40 -29.03
C ILE A 8 45.75 11.96 -30.26
N LEU A 9 45.89 13.30 -30.35
CA LEU A 9 46.52 13.95 -31.49
C LEU A 9 48.03 13.71 -31.57
N ASN A 10 48.69 13.47 -30.43
CA ASN A 10 50.12 13.17 -30.34
C ASN A 10 50.48 11.70 -30.63
N LEU A 11 49.53 10.89 -31.11
CA LEU A 11 49.77 9.49 -31.42
C LEU A 11 50.60 9.36 -32.73
N PRO A 12 51.75 8.67 -32.72
CA PRO A 12 52.53 8.45 -33.94
C PRO A 12 51.85 7.40 -34.82
N ILE A 13 51.50 7.76 -36.06
CA ILE A 13 50.80 6.87 -37.01
C ILE A 13 51.78 6.20 -37.98
N LYS A 14 52.86 6.90 -38.35
CA LYS A 14 53.89 6.37 -39.23
C LYS A 14 55.22 7.07 -38.99
N ALA A 15 56.29 6.30 -38.93
CA ALA A 15 57.66 6.81 -38.88
C ALA A 15 58.41 6.33 -40.12
N GLU A 16 58.96 7.27 -40.89
CA GLU A 16 59.78 6.98 -42.07
C GLU A 16 61.11 7.75 -41.91
N GLY A 17 62.17 7.03 -41.54
CA GLY A 17 63.46 7.65 -41.20
C GLY A 17 63.39 8.51 -39.92
N ASP A 18 63.78 9.78 -40.05
CA ASP A 18 63.78 10.78 -38.96
C ASP A 18 62.48 11.60 -38.87
N GLN A 19 61.50 11.33 -39.75
CA GLN A 19 60.21 12.00 -39.74
C GLN A 19 59.13 11.11 -39.13
N VAL A 20 58.55 11.59 -38.03
CA VAL A 20 57.39 10.98 -37.38
C VAL A 20 56.15 11.79 -37.76
N VAL A 21 55.18 11.13 -38.38
CA VAL A 21 53.88 11.72 -38.70
C VAL A 21 52.93 11.45 -37.53
N LEU A 22 52.43 12.53 -36.93
CA LEU A 22 51.48 12.47 -35.82
C LEU A 22 50.05 12.43 -36.34
N LEU A 23 49.12 11.88 -35.55
CA LEU A 23 47.71 11.85 -35.91
C LEU A 23 47.12 13.26 -36.09
N GLY A 24 47.62 14.24 -35.33
CA GLY A 24 47.24 15.65 -35.47
C GLY A 24 47.65 16.31 -36.79
N ASP A 25 48.59 15.74 -37.55
CA ASP A 25 49.01 16.28 -38.85
C ASP A 25 48.05 15.89 -39.98
N ILE A 26 47.23 14.85 -39.78
CA ILE A 26 46.38 14.25 -40.82
C ILE A 26 44.87 14.28 -40.50
N ALA A 27 44.48 14.61 -39.27
CA ALA A 27 43.09 14.62 -38.88
C ALA A 27 42.78 15.64 -37.78
N THR A 28 41.67 16.37 -37.93
CA THR A 28 41.11 17.23 -36.88
C THR A 28 40.13 16.42 -36.04
N GLY A 29 40.47 16.16 -34.79
CA GLY A 29 39.56 15.52 -33.84
C GLY A 29 38.67 16.54 -33.14
N GLU A 30 37.36 16.33 -33.10
CA GLU A 30 36.45 17.03 -32.20
C GLU A 30 35.87 16.05 -31.19
N LEU A 31 35.84 16.44 -29.91
CA LEU A 31 35.14 15.68 -28.88
C LEU A 31 33.66 15.97 -29.04
N THR A 32 32.97 15.14 -29.81
CA THR A 32 31.52 15.15 -29.86
C THR A 32 30.95 14.10 -28.91
N PHE A 33 29.74 14.35 -28.42
CA PHE A 33 29.00 13.35 -27.67
C PHE A 33 28.37 12.34 -28.64
N GLU A 34 28.35 11.07 -28.26
CA GLU A 34 27.62 10.02 -28.98
C GLU A 34 26.13 10.43 -29.09
N ASP A 35 25.57 10.37 -30.30
CA ASP A 35 24.16 10.68 -30.50
C ASP A 35 23.29 9.69 -29.71
N PRO A 36 22.32 10.17 -28.89
CA PRO A 36 21.50 9.30 -28.07
C PRO A 36 20.62 8.40 -28.96
N SER A 37 20.93 7.10 -28.97
CA SER A 37 20.26 6.08 -29.78
C SER A 37 18.85 5.73 -29.31
N SER A 38 18.39 6.26 -28.17
CA SER A 38 17.07 5.99 -27.61
C SER A 38 16.46 7.24 -26.99
N TYR A 39 15.36 7.69 -27.59
CA TYR A 39 14.50 8.74 -27.02
C TYR A 39 13.40 8.05 -26.21
N ALA A 40 13.66 7.79 -24.92
CA ALA A 40 12.59 7.47 -23.98
C ALA A 40 11.81 8.76 -23.70
N ARG A 41 10.71 8.96 -24.44
CA ARG A 41 9.77 10.08 -24.19
C ARG A 41 8.73 9.61 -23.19
N VAL A 42 8.74 10.17 -21.99
CA VAL A 42 7.58 10.18 -21.10
C VAL A 42 6.83 11.49 -21.37
N GLU A 43 5.60 11.41 -21.86
CA GLU A 43 4.73 12.57 -22.13
C GLU A 43 5.29 13.63 -23.10
N GLY A 44 6.15 13.25 -24.03
CA GLY A 44 6.66 14.14 -25.08
C GLY A 44 7.80 15.09 -24.67
N LYS A 45 8.19 15.11 -23.39
CA LYS A 45 9.38 15.81 -22.87
C LYS A 45 10.60 14.87 -22.87
N ARG A 46 11.83 15.42 -22.95
CA ARG A 46 13.07 14.63 -22.76
C ARG A 46 13.13 14.18 -21.30
N SER A 47 13.01 12.88 -21.04
CA SER A 47 12.99 12.29 -19.69
C SER A 47 14.06 11.21 -19.55
N ILE A 48 14.65 11.09 -18.36
CA ILE A 48 15.51 9.97 -17.98
C ILE A 48 14.71 9.09 -17.02
N THR A 49 14.53 7.81 -17.36
CA THR A 49 13.84 6.86 -16.51
C THR A 49 14.85 6.11 -15.65
N LEU A 50 14.73 6.23 -14.32
CA LEU A 50 15.53 5.48 -13.36
C LEU A 50 14.69 4.35 -12.77
N ALA A 51 15.10 3.10 -13.00
CA ALA A 51 14.46 1.93 -12.41
C ALA A 51 15.16 1.58 -11.09
N VAL A 52 14.46 1.74 -9.97
CA VAL A 52 14.96 1.35 -8.64
C VAL A 52 14.39 -0.01 -8.27
N SER A 53 15.27 -0.98 -8.02
CA SER A 53 14.91 -2.30 -7.51
C SER A 53 15.43 -2.49 -6.10
N LYS A 54 14.63 -3.15 -5.26
CA LYS A 54 15.07 -3.52 -3.91
C LYS A 54 16.09 -4.66 -3.95
N ARG A 55 16.96 -4.73 -2.94
CA ARG A 55 17.80 -5.92 -2.72
C ARG A 55 16.97 -7.07 -2.16
N VAL A 56 17.48 -8.29 -2.31
CA VAL A 56 16.84 -9.49 -1.76
C VAL A 56 16.87 -9.41 -0.23
N GLY A 57 15.71 -9.57 0.41
CA GLY A 57 15.57 -9.51 1.87
C GLY A 57 15.10 -8.17 2.42
N GLU A 58 15.09 -7.10 1.62
CA GLU A 58 14.66 -5.77 2.05
C GLU A 58 13.14 -5.56 1.94
N ASN A 59 12.61 -4.70 2.81
CA ASN A 59 11.22 -4.27 2.81
C ASN A 59 10.97 -3.24 1.69
N ILE A 60 9.92 -3.46 0.90
CA ILE A 60 9.56 -2.58 -0.21
C ILE A 60 9.15 -1.19 0.31
N ILE A 61 8.39 -1.14 1.41
CA ILE A 61 7.88 0.11 1.98
C ILE A 61 9.05 0.99 2.44
N GLU A 62 9.96 0.45 3.25
CA GLU A 62 11.15 1.17 3.74
C GLU A 62 12.07 1.62 2.60
N THR A 63 12.24 0.78 1.57
CA THR A 63 13.06 1.15 0.40
C THR A 63 12.47 2.36 -0.33
N ILE A 64 11.14 2.42 -0.49
CA ILE A 64 10.46 3.52 -1.18
C ILE A 64 10.50 4.80 -0.34
N GLU A 65 10.32 4.70 0.98
CA GLU A 65 10.50 5.84 1.88
C GLU A 65 11.92 6.41 1.82
N ALA A 66 12.93 5.54 1.84
CA ALA A 66 14.33 5.95 1.72
C ALA A 66 14.61 6.63 0.37
N VAL A 67 14.07 6.11 -0.73
CA VAL A 67 14.20 6.73 -2.06
C VAL A 67 13.52 8.10 -2.10
N LYS A 68 12.30 8.22 -1.55
CA LYS A 68 11.58 9.51 -1.46
C LYS A 68 12.36 10.51 -0.61
N ALA A 69 12.97 10.07 0.48
CA ALA A 69 13.80 10.92 1.34
C ALA A 69 15.05 11.44 0.62
N VAL A 70 15.75 10.58 -0.13
CA VAL A 70 16.92 10.98 -0.93
C VAL A 70 16.52 11.94 -2.05
N ILE A 71 15.39 11.69 -2.72
CA ILE A 71 14.88 12.61 -3.75
C ILE A 71 14.56 13.97 -3.12
N ALA A 72 13.96 14.01 -1.94
CA ALA A 72 13.64 15.26 -1.25
C ALA A 72 14.89 16.03 -0.77
N SER A 73 15.96 15.35 -0.38
CA SER A 73 17.21 16.02 0.02
C SER A 73 18.02 16.53 -1.16
N GLU A 74 18.01 15.79 -2.27
CA GLU A 74 18.77 16.14 -3.47
C GLU A 74 18.03 17.14 -4.36
N SER A 75 16.70 17.21 -4.27
CA SER A 75 15.89 18.13 -5.08
C SER A 75 16.16 19.61 -4.80
N GLU A 76 16.65 19.96 -3.61
CA GLU A 76 17.09 21.34 -3.30
C GLU A 76 18.27 21.81 -4.17
N GLN A 77 19.07 20.89 -4.70
CA GLN A 77 20.25 21.19 -5.51
C GLN A 77 19.95 21.17 -7.01
N TRP A 78 18.72 20.82 -7.40
CA TRP A 78 18.34 20.69 -8.80
C TRP A 78 18.01 22.06 -9.42
N PRO A 79 18.31 22.28 -10.71
CA PRO A 79 17.90 23.49 -11.41
C PRO A 79 16.37 23.54 -11.52
N GLU A 80 15.79 24.75 -11.47
CA GLU A 80 14.33 24.99 -11.40
C GLU A 80 13.49 24.37 -12.54
N ASN A 81 14.14 23.91 -13.60
CA ASN A 81 13.52 23.30 -14.78
C ASN A 81 13.44 21.76 -14.74
N LEU A 82 13.78 21.12 -13.61
CA LEU A 82 13.71 19.68 -13.46
C LEU A 82 12.43 19.24 -12.72
N GLU A 83 11.49 18.66 -13.48
CA GLU A 83 10.29 18.02 -12.93
C GLU A 83 10.56 16.51 -12.73
N TYR A 84 10.28 15.97 -11.54
CA TYR A 84 10.32 14.53 -11.28
C TYR A 84 8.90 13.98 -11.12
N ASN A 85 8.64 12.81 -11.69
CA ASN A 85 7.40 12.05 -11.52
C ASN A 85 7.73 10.65 -11.03
N LEU A 86 7.14 10.24 -9.91
CA LEU A 86 7.20 8.87 -9.42
C LEU A 86 6.11 8.06 -10.10
N THR A 87 6.50 7.13 -10.97
CA THR A 87 5.58 6.25 -11.70
C THR A 87 5.87 4.81 -11.36
N GLY A 88 4.84 4.01 -11.04
CA GLY A 88 4.99 2.59 -10.74
C GLY A 88 5.43 2.28 -9.30
N ASP A 89 4.95 3.08 -8.33
CA ASP A 89 5.13 2.80 -6.91
C ASP A 89 4.37 1.50 -6.54
N LYS A 90 5.11 0.43 -6.23
CA LYS A 90 4.53 -0.86 -5.82
C LYS A 90 4.09 -0.88 -4.36
N SER A 91 4.50 0.08 -3.51
CA SER A 91 4.06 0.07 -2.10
C SER A 91 2.58 0.43 -1.99
N THR A 92 2.09 1.37 -2.80
CA THR A 92 0.68 1.80 -2.76
C THR A 92 -0.28 0.66 -3.08
N ASP A 93 0.08 -0.22 -4.01
CA ASP A 93 -0.72 -1.41 -4.35
C ASP A 93 -0.79 -2.40 -3.17
N ILE A 94 0.34 -2.59 -2.48
CA ILE A 94 0.43 -3.46 -1.30
C ILE A 94 -0.38 -2.87 -0.15
N GLU A 95 -0.24 -1.57 0.13
CA GLU A 95 -1.01 -0.87 1.15
C GLU A 95 -2.52 -0.94 0.90
N THR A 96 -2.94 -0.72 -0.34
CA THR A 96 -4.35 -0.82 -0.73
C THR A 96 -4.87 -2.24 -0.53
N SER A 97 -4.11 -3.25 -0.96
CA SER A 97 -4.48 -4.66 -0.77
C SER A 97 -4.59 -5.03 0.71
N LEU A 98 -3.67 -4.54 1.55
CA LEU A 98 -3.73 -4.73 3.00
C LEU A 98 -4.96 -4.04 3.61
N ASN A 99 -5.26 -2.82 3.19
CA ASN A 99 -6.41 -2.08 3.69
C ASN A 99 -7.73 -2.76 3.31
N ASP A 100 -7.83 -3.28 2.09
CA ASP A 100 -8.99 -4.05 1.64
C ASP A 100 -9.18 -5.35 2.44
N LEU A 101 -8.09 -6.04 2.78
CA LEU A 101 -8.12 -7.20 3.66
C LEU A 101 -8.65 -6.82 5.05
N PHE A 102 -8.11 -5.76 5.65
CA PHE A 102 -8.56 -5.28 6.97
C PHE A 102 -10.03 -4.86 6.95
N ASN A 103 -10.48 -4.13 5.93
CA ASN A 103 -11.87 -3.73 5.77
C ASN A 103 -12.81 -4.94 5.67
N ASN A 104 -12.42 -5.97 4.91
CA ASN A 104 -13.21 -7.20 4.81
C ASN A 104 -13.29 -7.95 6.14
N VAL A 105 -12.18 -8.07 6.87
CA VAL A 105 -12.15 -8.72 8.20
C VAL A 105 -13.04 -7.96 9.20
N LEU A 106 -12.96 -6.63 9.18
CA LEU A 106 -13.76 -5.78 10.06
C LEU A 106 -15.25 -5.88 9.72
N ALA A 107 -15.61 -5.86 8.43
CA ALA A 107 -16.99 -6.06 7.97
C ALA A 107 -17.55 -7.42 8.41
N ALA A 108 -16.78 -8.50 8.24
CA ALA A 108 -17.20 -9.84 8.66
C ALA A 108 -17.40 -9.93 10.18
N THR A 109 -16.48 -9.34 10.95
CA THR A 109 -16.53 -9.35 12.42
C THR A 109 -17.73 -8.55 12.95
N LEU A 110 -18.01 -7.38 12.36
CA LEU A 110 -19.19 -6.59 12.68
C LEU A 110 -20.48 -7.34 12.36
N LEU A 111 -20.53 -8.02 11.21
CA LEU A 111 -21.70 -8.81 10.81
C LEU A 111 -21.97 -9.92 11.84
N VAL A 112 -20.95 -10.66 12.26
CA VAL A 112 -21.08 -11.70 13.29
C VAL A 112 -21.55 -11.11 14.62
N MET A 113 -21.01 -9.97 15.04
CA MET A 113 -21.47 -9.28 16.27
C MET A 113 -22.97 -8.94 16.20
N ILE A 114 -23.44 -8.44 15.07
CA ILE A 114 -24.86 -8.09 14.87
C ILE A 114 -25.75 -9.33 14.99
N VAL A 115 -25.37 -10.44 14.35
CA VAL A 115 -26.14 -11.69 14.38
C VAL A 115 -26.24 -12.24 15.80
N ILE A 116 -25.15 -12.24 16.56
CA ILE A 116 -25.15 -12.74 17.94
C ILE A 116 -26.05 -11.89 18.83
N VAL A 117 -26.01 -10.56 18.71
CA VAL A 117 -26.86 -9.64 19.48
C VAL A 117 -28.33 -9.82 19.10
N TRP A 118 -28.61 -10.05 17.82
CA TRP A 118 -29.95 -10.31 17.31
C TRP A 118 -30.53 -11.59 17.90
N ASP A 119 -29.79 -12.70 17.80
CA ASP A 119 -30.23 -13.98 18.33
C ASP A 119 -30.41 -13.92 19.84
N PHE A 120 -29.46 -13.35 20.58
CA PHE A 120 -29.57 -13.20 22.04
C PHE A 120 -30.79 -12.36 22.44
N SER A 121 -31.09 -11.27 21.73
CA SER A 121 -32.28 -10.45 21.99
C SER A 121 -33.58 -11.24 21.78
N VAL A 122 -33.66 -12.03 20.71
CA VAL A 122 -34.84 -12.86 20.42
C VAL A 122 -35.02 -13.96 21.46
N PHE A 123 -33.94 -14.65 21.85
CA PHE A 123 -34.00 -15.68 22.88
C PHE A 123 -34.46 -15.12 24.23
N ALA A 124 -33.97 -13.94 24.63
CA ALA A 124 -34.40 -13.29 25.87
C ALA A 124 -35.90 -12.95 25.88
N VAL A 125 -36.43 -12.42 24.76
CA VAL A 125 -37.85 -12.05 24.64
C VAL A 125 -38.77 -13.27 24.66
N LEU A 126 -38.41 -14.33 23.92
CA LEU A 126 -39.17 -15.57 23.92
C LEU A 126 -39.18 -16.24 25.29
N TYR A 127 -38.01 -16.29 25.95
CA TYR A 127 -37.90 -16.83 27.29
C TYR A 127 -38.79 -16.07 28.28
N TRP A 128 -38.76 -14.74 28.26
CA TRP A 128 -39.61 -13.92 29.12
C TRP A 128 -41.10 -14.16 28.84
N SER A 129 -41.49 -14.27 27.57
CA SER A 129 -42.89 -14.49 27.17
C SER A 129 -43.40 -15.87 27.60
N VAL A 130 -42.60 -16.92 27.40
CA VAL A 130 -42.94 -18.30 27.81
C VAL A 130 -42.96 -18.41 29.32
N TRP A 131 -41.98 -17.84 30.03
CA TRP A 131 -41.95 -17.85 31.49
C TRP A 131 -43.16 -17.13 32.08
N ARG A 132 -43.54 -15.98 31.51
CA ARG A 132 -44.72 -15.22 31.94
C ARG A 132 -46.02 -15.98 31.67
N PHE A 133 -46.12 -16.70 30.56
CA PHE A 133 -47.25 -17.59 30.28
C PHE A 133 -47.31 -18.76 31.26
N GLN A 134 -46.18 -19.40 31.57
CA GLN A 134 -46.08 -20.50 32.54
C GLN A 134 -46.53 -20.05 33.94
N VAL A 135 -46.08 -18.87 34.40
CA VAL A 135 -46.47 -18.29 35.69
C VAL A 135 -47.97 -18.01 35.72
N LEU A 136 -48.52 -17.36 34.68
CA LEU A 136 -49.96 -17.11 34.58
C LEU A 136 -50.78 -18.40 34.59
N PHE A 137 -50.33 -19.43 33.86
CA PHE A 137 -50.96 -20.74 33.86
C PHE A 137 -50.97 -21.36 35.26
N TYR A 138 -49.84 -21.31 35.97
CA TYR A 138 -49.73 -21.82 37.34
C TYR A 138 -50.66 -21.08 38.31
N GLN A 139 -50.80 -19.77 38.14
CA GLN A 139 -51.64 -18.92 38.98
C GLN A 139 -53.14 -19.17 38.73
N VAL A 140 -53.55 -19.35 37.48
CA VAL A 140 -54.93 -19.75 37.12
C VAL A 140 -55.23 -21.17 37.60
N PHE A 141 -54.29 -22.10 37.43
CA PHE A 141 -54.42 -23.47 37.90
C PHE A 141 -54.57 -23.53 39.42
N CYS A 142 -53.75 -22.76 40.16
CA CYS A 142 -53.87 -22.63 41.62
C CYS A 142 -55.22 -22.03 42.04
N CYS A 143 -55.72 -21.01 41.33
CA CYS A 143 -57.05 -20.45 41.60
C CYS A 143 -58.19 -21.44 41.32
N TRP A 144 -58.07 -22.23 40.25
CA TRP A 144 -59.04 -23.28 39.89
C TRP A 144 -59.07 -24.42 40.91
N THR A 145 -57.91 -24.88 41.39
CA THR A 145 -57.85 -25.92 42.43
C THR A 145 -58.28 -25.38 43.80
N CYS A 146 -57.98 -24.12 44.14
CA CYS A 146 -58.35 -23.51 45.41
C CYS A 146 -59.87 -23.22 45.50
N LYS A 147 -60.56 -23.02 44.37
CA LYS A 147 -62.03 -22.90 44.29
C LYS A 147 -62.79 -24.14 44.80
N ALA A 148 -62.09 -25.28 44.99
CA ALA A 148 -62.66 -26.47 45.60
C ALA A 148 -62.77 -26.40 47.15
N THR A 149 -62.25 -25.34 47.80
CA THR A 149 -62.27 -25.21 49.27
C THR A 149 -62.86 -23.85 49.70
N PRO A 150 -64.04 -23.78 50.37
CA PRO A 150 -64.75 -22.52 50.58
C PRO A 150 -64.14 -21.56 51.63
N SER A 151 -63.10 -21.96 52.38
CA SER A 151 -62.68 -21.27 53.61
C SER A 151 -61.48 -20.31 53.47
N ILE A 152 -60.79 -20.28 52.33
CA ILE A 152 -59.52 -19.53 52.14
C ILE A 152 -59.66 -18.23 51.32
N TRP A 153 -60.91 -17.87 50.96
CA TRP A 153 -61.22 -16.73 50.09
C TRP A 153 -60.80 -15.35 50.61
N LEU A 154 -60.54 -15.15 51.91
CA LEU A 154 -60.17 -13.84 52.47
C LEU A 154 -58.68 -13.49 52.37
N SER A 155 -57.80 -14.44 52.06
CA SER A 155 -56.33 -14.23 52.08
C SER A 155 -55.67 -14.06 50.70
N CYS A 156 -56.45 -14.03 49.61
CA CYS A 156 -55.94 -13.97 48.22
C CYS A 156 -56.36 -12.72 47.42
N LEU A 157 -56.97 -11.70 48.05
CA LEU A 157 -57.11 -10.37 47.43
C LEU A 157 -55.94 -9.49 47.88
N PRO A 158 -55.51 -8.52 47.03
CA PRO A 158 -54.11 -8.15 46.77
C PRO A 158 -53.29 -7.69 47.97
#